data_AF-A0A850XF20-F1
#
_entry.id   AF-A0A850XF20-F1
#
_cell.length_a   1.000
_cell.length_b   1.000
_cell.length_c   1.000
_cell.angle_alpha   90.00
_cell.angle_beta   90.00
_cell.angle_gamma   90.00
#
_symmetry.space_group_name_H-M   'P 1'
#
loop_
_entity.id
_entity.type
_entity.pdbx_description
1 polymer ?
#
loop_
_entity_poly.entity_id
_entity_poly.type
_entity_poly.pdbx_seq_one_letter_code
_entity_poly.pdbx_strand_id
1 'polypeptide(L)'
;GPPTISIFLQPPGVIPPGGSTTICCSCQCDSGKFVLYKNGRKLRTLELRGSRAEFSISNATKNDRGSYNCHYLDGDNVLAYSEFVEVKVEDLQLHKPVLSILPGLVVNPGANVTLRCTIEDSDAGCFLYLEGQANDVPFLPKGQDHFNLSHVHKGNEGRYSCQCFTGVGSIKWSATSEPLYLVVK
;
A
#
# COMPACT_ATOMS: atom_id res chain seq x y z
N GLY A 1 19.01 12.07 -16.20
CA GLY A 1 19.43 10.98 -15.30
C GLY A 1 18.59 9.75 -15.58
N PRO A 2 18.92 8.58 -15.03
CA PRO A 2 18.05 7.40 -15.13
C PRO A 2 16.69 7.70 -14.46
N PRO A 3 15.58 7.10 -14.94
CA PRO A 3 14.27 7.34 -14.37
C PRO A 3 14.20 6.76 -12.95
N THR A 4 13.55 7.48 -12.03
CA THR A 4 13.18 6.92 -10.73
C THR A 4 11.88 6.16 -10.88
N ILE A 5 11.85 4.92 -10.37
CA ILE A 5 10.66 4.07 -10.40
C ILE A 5 10.22 3.71 -9.00
N SER A 6 8.91 3.72 -8.76
CA SER A 6 8.29 3.33 -7.49
C SER A 6 7.47 2.06 -7.64
N ILE A 7 7.26 1.35 -6.53
CA ILE A 7 6.44 0.15 -6.44
C ILE A 7 5.56 0.23 -5.19
N PHE A 8 4.31 -0.25 -5.25
CA PHE A 8 3.42 -0.34 -4.09
C PHE A 8 2.28 -1.35 -4.33
N LEU A 9 1.52 -1.67 -3.29
CA LEU A 9 0.37 -2.59 -3.34
C LEU A 9 -0.96 -1.83 -3.33
N GLN A 10 -1.96 -2.35 -4.03
CA GLN A 10 -3.31 -1.78 -4.10
C GLN A 10 -4.41 -2.87 -4.11
N PRO A 11 -5.19 -3.04 -3.03
CA PRO A 11 -5.00 -2.40 -1.73
C PRO A 11 -3.69 -2.86 -1.06
N PRO A 12 -3.12 -2.02 -0.19
CA PRO A 12 -1.95 -2.39 0.61
C PRO A 12 -2.30 -3.33 1.76
N GLY A 13 -1.27 -3.89 2.39
CA GLY A 13 -1.40 -4.76 3.56
C GLY A 13 -1.44 -6.25 3.23
N VAL A 14 -1.85 -7.02 4.23
CA VAL A 14 -1.98 -8.49 4.17
C VAL A 14 -3.31 -8.86 3.52
N ILE A 15 -3.29 -9.84 2.61
CA ILE A 15 -4.50 -10.36 1.97
C ILE A 15 -4.80 -11.81 2.41
N PRO A 16 -6.07 -12.27 2.39
CA PRO A 16 -6.40 -13.66 2.65
C PRO A 16 -6.11 -14.56 1.44
N PRO A 17 -6.01 -15.89 1.65
CA PRO A 17 -6.23 -16.84 0.56
C PRO A 17 -7.56 -16.55 -0.17
N GLY A 18 -7.55 -16.61 -1.49
CA GLY A 18 -8.69 -16.21 -2.33
C GLY A 18 -8.86 -14.70 -2.51
N GLY A 19 -8.14 -13.88 -1.74
CA GLY A 19 -8.15 -12.42 -1.84
C GLY A 19 -7.43 -11.89 -3.07
N SER A 20 -7.31 -10.57 -3.15
CA SER A 20 -6.69 -9.89 -4.28
C SER A 20 -5.92 -8.63 -3.88
N THR A 21 -4.81 -8.38 -4.57
CA THR A 21 -4.11 -7.09 -4.57
C THR A 21 -3.47 -6.88 -5.94
N THR A 22 -3.10 -5.65 -6.23
CA THR A 22 -2.38 -5.28 -7.45
C THR A 22 -1.02 -4.71 -7.07
N ILE A 23 0.04 -5.28 -7.64
CA ILE A 23 1.37 -4.71 -7.55
C ILE A 23 1.47 -3.63 -8.63
N CYS A 24 1.80 -2.42 -8.20
CA CYS A 24 1.73 -1.23 -9.02
C CYS A 24 3.12 -0.63 -9.14
N CYS A 25 3.60 -0.47 -10.36
CA CYS A 25 4.91 0.13 -10.64
C CYS A 25 4.73 1.39 -11.48
N SER A 26 5.39 2.48 -11.12
CA SER A 26 5.24 3.76 -11.82
C SER A 26 6.55 4.50 -12.01
N CYS A 27 6.63 5.26 -13.10
CA CYS A 27 7.73 6.18 -13.37
C CYS A 27 7.24 7.44 -14.10
N GLN A 28 8.04 8.49 -14.07
CA GLN A 28 7.85 9.64 -14.95
C GLN A 28 8.52 9.33 -16.30
N CYS A 29 7.83 8.53 -17.11
CA CYS A 29 8.32 7.91 -18.34
C CYS A 29 7.18 7.82 -19.35
N ASP A 30 7.49 7.98 -20.64
CA ASP A 30 6.48 8.06 -21.71
C ASP A 30 6.33 6.75 -22.51
N SER A 31 7.33 5.87 -22.46
CA SER A 31 7.39 4.62 -23.20
C SER A 31 8.22 3.57 -22.47
N GLY A 32 8.36 2.36 -23.01
CA GLY A 32 9.16 1.28 -22.43
C GLY A 32 8.31 0.18 -21.78
N LYS A 33 8.94 -0.67 -20.98
CA LYS A 33 8.27 -1.82 -20.35
C LYS A 33 8.69 -2.03 -18.90
N PHE A 34 7.75 -2.48 -18.08
CA PHE A 34 8.02 -2.94 -16.73
C PHE A 34 8.12 -4.46 -16.69
N VAL A 35 9.13 -4.97 -15.98
CA VAL A 35 9.29 -6.39 -15.69
C VAL A 35 9.14 -6.59 -14.18
N LEU A 36 8.16 -7.39 -13.78
CA LEU A 36 7.96 -7.76 -12.39
C LEU A 36 8.82 -8.99 -12.06
N TYR A 37 9.58 -8.86 -10.99
CA TYR A 37 10.35 -9.94 -10.39
C TYR A 37 9.75 -10.33 -9.05
N LYS A 38 9.91 -11.61 -8.71
CA LYS A 38 9.57 -12.17 -7.40
C LYS A 38 10.72 -13.04 -6.93
N ASN A 39 11.25 -12.75 -5.75
CA ASN A 39 12.38 -13.49 -5.17
C ASN A 39 13.52 -13.67 -6.19
N GLY A 40 13.83 -12.61 -6.95
CA GLY A 40 14.86 -12.60 -7.99
C GLY A 40 14.49 -13.30 -9.31
N ARG A 41 13.29 -13.88 -9.45
CA ARG A 41 12.84 -14.53 -10.68
C ARG A 41 11.87 -13.65 -11.46
N LYS A 42 12.11 -13.51 -12.77
CA LYS A 42 11.20 -12.81 -13.68
C LYS A 42 9.84 -13.51 -13.70
N LEU A 43 8.76 -12.77 -13.48
CA LEU A 43 7.39 -13.29 -13.52
C LEU A 43 6.65 -12.85 -14.78
N ARG A 44 6.56 -11.53 -15.01
CA ARG A 44 5.73 -10.97 -16.08
C ARG A 44 6.35 -9.67 -16.59
N THR A 45 6.13 -9.40 -17.87
CA THR A 45 6.50 -8.14 -18.52
C THR A 45 5.22 -7.48 -19.04
N LEU A 46 5.11 -6.16 -18.85
CA LEU A 46 4.04 -5.34 -19.39
C LEU A 46 4.64 -4.11 -20.08
N GLU A 47 4.22 -3.88 -21.31
CA GLU A 47 4.50 -2.63 -22.02
C GLU A 47 3.74 -1.49 -21.35
N LEU A 48 4.38 -0.33 -21.20
CA LEU A 48 3.73 0.82 -20.61
C LEU A 48 2.59 1.34 -21.49
N ARG A 49 1.47 1.63 -20.83
CA ARG A 49 0.38 2.44 -21.36
C ARG A 49 0.21 3.64 -20.43
N GLY A 50 0.92 4.73 -20.70
CA GLY A 50 1.06 5.85 -19.77
C GLY A 50 2.25 5.67 -18.84
N SER A 51 2.12 6.06 -17.57
CA SER A 51 3.22 6.14 -16.59
C SER A 51 3.26 5.01 -15.54
N ARG A 52 2.39 4.00 -15.67
CA ARG A 52 2.18 2.94 -14.67
C ARG A 52 1.95 1.58 -15.31
N ALA A 53 2.42 0.53 -14.65
CA ALA A 53 2.08 -0.86 -14.92
C ALA A 53 1.46 -1.53 -13.69
N GLU A 54 0.47 -2.38 -13.92
CA GLU A 54 -0.33 -3.02 -12.89
C GLU A 54 -0.32 -4.54 -13.07
N PHE A 55 0.12 -5.24 -12.02
CA PHE A 55 0.22 -6.70 -11.99
C PHE A 55 -0.74 -7.23 -10.92
N SER A 56 -1.94 -7.62 -11.36
CA SER A 56 -2.97 -8.12 -10.47
C SER A 56 -2.68 -9.55 -9.99
N ILE A 57 -2.83 -9.75 -8.69
CA ILE A 57 -2.93 -11.06 -8.03
C ILE A 57 -4.40 -11.22 -7.65
N SER A 58 -5.07 -12.19 -8.28
CA SER A 58 -6.47 -12.54 -8.01
C SER A 58 -6.53 -13.96 -7.50
N ASN A 59 -7.45 -14.26 -6.57
CA ASN A 59 -7.57 -15.58 -5.95
C ASN A 59 -6.25 -16.04 -5.32
N ALA A 60 -5.69 -15.20 -4.45
CA ALA A 60 -4.35 -15.36 -3.91
C ALA A 60 -4.15 -16.69 -3.17
N THR A 61 -2.93 -17.21 -3.25
CA THR A 61 -2.51 -18.45 -2.59
C THR A 61 -1.26 -18.21 -1.76
N LYS A 62 -0.87 -19.18 -0.92
CA LYS A 62 0.41 -19.09 -0.19
C LYS A 62 1.62 -18.98 -1.13
N ASN A 63 1.51 -19.49 -2.37
CA ASN A 63 2.57 -19.36 -3.36
C ASN A 63 2.77 -17.91 -3.83
N ASP A 64 1.79 -17.01 -3.64
CA ASP A 64 1.89 -15.60 -4.01
C ASP A 64 2.69 -14.77 -3.00
N ARG A 65 2.99 -15.33 -1.82
CA ARG A 65 3.87 -14.69 -0.83
C ARG A 65 5.27 -14.44 -1.38
N GLY A 66 5.93 -13.37 -0.93
CA GLY A 66 7.34 -13.11 -1.22
C GLY A 66 7.62 -11.65 -1.54
N SER A 67 8.89 -11.41 -1.87
CA SER A 67 9.43 -10.10 -2.15
C SER A 67 9.38 -9.80 -3.64
N TYR A 68 8.80 -8.66 -4.02
CA TYR A 68 8.61 -8.23 -5.39
C TYR A 68 9.33 -6.91 -5.66
N ASN A 69 9.91 -6.78 -6.84
CA ASN A 69 10.41 -5.51 -7.36
C ASN A 69 10.20 -5.40 -8.87
N CYS A 70 10.21 -4.17 -9.35
CA CYS A 70 10.04 -3.84 -10.74
C CYS A 70 11.35 -3.37 -11.37
N HIS A 71 11.57 -3.81 -12.60
CA HIS A 71 12.65 -3.31 -13.46
C HIS A 71 11.99 -2.53 -14.59
N TYR A 72 12.50 -1.34 -14.88
CA TYR A 72 12.07 -0.55 -16.03
C TYR A 72 13.09 -0.66 -17.16
N LEU A 73 12.59 -0.99 -18.34
CA LEU A 73 13.39 -1.22 -19.53
C LEU A 73 12.96 -0.30 -20.68
N ASP A 74 13.93 0.14 -21.46
CA ASP A 74 13.73 0.73 -22.78
C ASP A 74 14.42 -0.15 -23.83
N GLY A 75 13.65 -0.68 -24.78
CA GLY A 75 14.08 -1.83 -25.58
C GLY A 75 14.44 -3.01 -24.67
N ASP A 76 15.70 -3.45 -24.71
CA ASP A 76 16.23 -4.52 -23.86
C ASP A 76 17.20 -4.03 -22.76
N ASN A 77 17.39 -2.72 -22.67
CA ASN A 77 18.27 -2.12 -21.67
C ASN A 77 17.50 -1.87 -20.38
N VAL A 78 18.03 -2.35 -19.26
CA VAL A 78 17.49 -2.02 -17.93
C VAL A 78 18.00 -0.63 -17.54
N LEU A 79 17.06 0.29 -17.33
CA LEU A 79 17.38 1.68 -16.99
C LEU A 79 17.19 1.98 -15.51
N ALA A 80 16.33 1.24 -14.80
CA ALA A 80 16.07 1.46 -13.38
C ALA A 80 15.46 0.25 -12.67
N TYR A 81 15.63 0.22 -11.35
CA TYR A 81 15.10 -0.78 -10.42
C TYR A 81 14.30 -0.08 -9.32
N SER A 82 13.18 -0.67 -8.90
CA SER A 82 12.42 -0.19 -7.75
C SER A 82 12.98 -0.77 -6.47
N GLU A 83 12.54 -0.19 -5.35
CA GLU A 83 12.56 -0.85 -4.04
C GLU A 83 11.75 -2.16 -4.06
N PHE A 84 11.72 -2.87 -2.93
CA PHE A 84 10.96 -4.10 -2.78
C PHE A 84 9.65 -3.87 -2.01
N VAL A 85 8.62 -4.64 -2.38
CA VAL A 85 7.40 -4.80 -1.57
C VAL A 85 7.17 -6.26 -1.25
N GLU A 86 6.75 -6.53 -0.02
CA GLU A 86 6.43 -7.89 0.42
C GLU A 86 4.93 -8.16 0.28
N VAL A 87 4.55 -9.15 -0.53
CA VAL A 87 3.18 -9.66 -0.55
C VAL A 87 3.03 -10.70 0.54
N LYS A 88 2.09 -10.46 1.46
CA LYS A 88 1.75 -11.37 2.56
C LYS A 88 0.35 -11.91 2.34
N VAL A 89 0.19 -13.22 2.49
CA VAL A 89 -1.09 -13.91 2.30
C VAL A 89 -1.44 -14.66 3.58
N GLU A 90 -2.21 -14.08 4.50
CA GLU A 90 -2.53 -14.68 5.81
C GLU A 90 -4.04 -14.77 6.04
N ASP A 91 -4.48 -15.74 6.84
CA ASP A 91 -5.89 -15.86 7.22
C ASP A 91 -6.34 -14.67 8.06
N LEU A 92 -7.49 -14.10 7.70
CA LEU A 92 -8.08 -12.96 8.40
C LEU A 92 -9.02 -13.47 9.49
N GLN A 93 -8.80 -13.00 10.72
CA GLN A 93 -9.52 -13.47 11.92
C GLN A 93 -10.07 -12.33 12.77
N LEU A 94 -9.87 -11.08 12.34
CA LEU A 94 -10.40 -9.89 13.00
C LEU A 94 -11.44 -9.21 12.10
N HIS A 95 -12.34 -8.46 12.73
CA HIS A 95 -13.29 -7.61 12.01
C HIS A 95 -12.56 -6.55 11.17
N LYS A 96 -13.16 -6.19 10.04
CA LYS A 96 -12.65 -5.14 9.16
C LYS A 96 -12.69 -3.80 9.92
N PRO A 97 -11.57 -3.07 10.02
CA PRO A 97 -11.55 -1.79 10.70
C PRO A 97 -12.25 -0.73 9.88
N VAL A 98 -12.69 0.34 10.55
CA VAL A 98 -13.29 1.52 9.91
C VAL A 98 -12.31 2.68 10.00
N LEU A 99 -11.95 3.23 8.83
CA LEU A 99 -11.17 4.45 8.74
C LEU A 99 -12.10 5.66 8.74
N SER A 100 -11.75 6.68 9.50
CA SER A 100 -12.40 7.99 9.49
C SER A 100 -11.36 9.10 9.48
N ILE A 101 -11.70 10.24 8.86
CA ILE A 101 -10.80 11.39 8.74
C ILE A 101 -11.54 12.62 9.29
N LEU A 102 -10.93 13.27 10.29
CA LEU A 102 -11.45 14.45 10.97
C LEU A 102 -10.56 15.67 10.69
N PRO A 103 -11.13 16.88 10.53
CA PRO A 103 -12.56 17.20 10.63
C PRO A 103 -13.38 16.81 9.39
N GLY A 104 -12.73 16.38 8.30
CA GLY A 104 -13.39 15.89 7.10
C GLY A 104 -12.40 15.50 6.00
N LEU A 105 -12.92 15.12 4.84
CA LEU A 105 -12.14 14.66 3.69
C LEU A 105 -11.48 15.78 2.88
N VAL A 106 -11.87 17.04 3.12
CA VAL A 106 -11.35 18.19 2.37
C VAL A 106 -10.88 19.24 3.37
N VAL A 107 -9.60 19.60 3.28
CA VAL A 107 -8.96 20.53 4.22
C VAL A 107 -8.10 21.55 3.47
N ASN A 108 -7.78 22.65 4.13
CA ASN A 108 -6.83 23.64 3.63
C ASN A 108 -5.41 23.27 4.06
N PRO A 109 -4.38 23.71 3.32
CA PRO A 109 -2.99 23.59 3.75
C PRO A 109 -2.77 24.19 5.15
N GLY A 110 -1.92 23.55 5.95
CA GLY A 110 -1.60 23.95 7.32
C GLY A 110 -2.57 23.42 8.39
N ALA A 111 -3.69 22.79 8.00
CA ALA A 111 -4.64 22.18 8.94
C ALA A 111 -4.04 20.98 9.69
N ASN A 112 -4.62 20.67 10.84
CA ASN A 112 -4.37 19.41 11.54
C ASN A 112 -5.48 18.41 11.21
N VAL A 113 -5.08 17.22 10.78
CA VAL A 113 -5.99 16.14 10.39
C VAL A 113 -5.76 14.93 11.29
N THR A 114 -6.84 14.33 11.75
CA THR A 114 -6.80 13.09 12.53
C THR A 114 -7.39 11.96 11.69
N LEU A 115 -6.60 10.93 11.43
CA LEU A 115 -7.05 9.69 10.78
C LEU A 115 -7.26 8.64 11.86
N ARG A 116 -8.50 8.28 12.12
CA ARG A 116 -8.86 7.31 13.16
C ARG A 116 -9.22 5.97 12.54
N CYS A 117 -8.50 4.94 12.91
CA CYS A 117 -8.73 3.56 12.49
C CYS A 117 -9.33 2.79 13.68
N THR A 118 -10.63 2.51 13.62
CA THR A 118 -11.36 1.85 14.71
C THR A 118 -11.57 0.38 14.42
N ILE A 119 -11.32 -0.44 15.44
CA ILE A 119 -11.57 -1.88 15.44
C ILE A 119 -12.15 -2.28 16.81
N GLU A 120 -13.01 -3.29 16.84
CA GLU A 120 -13.67 -3.74 18.07
C GLU A 120 -12.70 -4.38 19.07
N ASP A 121 -11.58 -4.91 18.58
CA ASP A 121 -10.57 -5.59 19.39
C ASP A 121 -9.61 -4.56 20.02
N SER A 122 -9.76 -4.33 21.32
CA SER A 122 -8.96 -3.35 22.08
C SER A 122 -7.47 -3.70 22.17
N ASP A 123 -7.09 -4.95 21.87
CA ASP A 123 -5.71 -5.42 21.91
C ASP A 123 -5.00 -5.33 20.55
N ALA A 124 -5.67 -4.77 19.54
CA ALA A 124 -5.11 -4.60 18.20
C ALA A 124 -4.28 -3.30 18.08
N GLY A 125 -3.18 -3.38 17.34
CA GLY A 125 -2.49 -2.22 16.77
C GLY A 125 -2.81 -2.09 15.28
N CYS A 126 -2.65 -0.91 14.70
CA CYS A 126 -3.07 -0.65 13.31
C CYS A 126 -1.98 0.03 12.49
N PHE A 127 -1.90 -0.32 11.21
CA PHE A 127 -1.12 0.37 10.19
C PHE A 127 -2.01 1.33 9.41
N LEU A 128 -1.48 2.50 9.06
CA LEU A 128 -2.08 3.41 8.09
C LEU A 128 -1.31 3.32 6.79
N TYR A 129 -2.01 3.16 5.68
CA TYR A 129 -1.44 3.17 4.36
C TYR A 129 -1.90 4.39 3.59
N LEU A 130 -0.96 5.08 2.96
CA LEU A 130 -1.21 6.04 1.90
C LEU A 130 -0.83 5.38 0.57
N GLU A 131 -1.76 5.35 -0.38
CA GLU A 131 -1.50 4.82 -1.72
C GLU A 131 -0.27 5.48 -2.36
N GLY A 132 0.61 4.68 -2.96
CA GLY A 132 1.85 5.14 -3.56
C GLY A 132 3.06 5.15 -2.62
N GLN A 133 2.88 4.92 -1.31
CA GLN A 133 3.98 4.76 -0.35
C GLN A 133 4.22 3.29 0.01
N ALA A 134 5.48 2.85 -0.12
CA ALA A 134 5.88 1.46 0.06
C ALA A 134 6.52 1.15 1.43
N ASN A 135 7.33 2.09 1.96
CA ASN A 135 8.31 1.77 3.00
C ASN A 135 8.05 2.46 4.35
N ASP A 136 7.36 3.61 4.36
CA ASP A 136 7.08 4.37 5.58
C ASP A 136 5.61 4.26 5.97
N VAL A 137 5.17 3.06 6.34
CA VAL A 137 3.81 2.81 6.80
C VAL A 137 3.71 3.17 8.29
N PRO A 138 3.01 4.25 8.67
CA PRO A 138 2.88 4.61 10.08
C PRO A 138 2.19 3.49 10.87
N PHE A 139 2.72 3.20 12.04
CA PHE A 139 2.19 2.18 12.96
C PHE A 139 1.61 2.83 14.22
N LEU A 140 0.38 2.46 14.58
CA LEU A 140 -0.22 2.74 15.88
C LEU A 140 -0.06 1.55 16.81
N PRO A 141 0.57 1.75 17.98
CA PRO A 141 0.60 0.74 19.03
C PRO A 141 -0.80 0.53 19.63
N LYS A 142 -0.94 -0.58 20.37
CA LYS A 142 -2.16 -0.91 21.09
C LYS A 142 -2.62 0.24 21.99
N GLY A 143 -3.92 0.50 22.03
CA GLY A 143 -4.51 1.56 22.85
C GLY A 143 -4.45 2.96 22.22
N GLN A 144 -3.80 3.13 21.06
CA GLN A 144 -3.99 4.29 20.19
C GLN A 144 -4.84 3.91 18.98
N ASP A 145 -5.81 4.75 18.65
CA ASP A 145 -6.76 4.52 17.56
C ASP A 145 -6.66 5.57 16.44
N HIS A 146 -5.74 6.54 16.56
CA HIS A 146 -5.64 7.64 15.61
C HIS A 146 -4.21 8.07 15.29
N PHE A 147 -4.00 8.43 14.03
CA PHE A 147 -2.82 9.09 13.49
C PHE A 147 -3.11 10.58 13.38
N ASN A 148 -2.15 11.42 13.77
CA ASN A 148 -2.25 12.87 13.60
C ASN A 148 -1.29 13.33 12.50
N LEU A 149 -1.84 14.02 11.50
CA LEU A 149 -1.09 14.78 10.52
C LEU A 149 -1.17 16.25 10.91
N SER A 150 -0.06 16.83 11.35
CA SER A 150 0.03 18.26 11.63
C SER A 150 0.51 19.02 10.39
N HIS A 151 0.01 20.25 10.22
CA HIS A 151 0.43 21.14 9.14
C HIS A 151 0.38 20.49 7.75
N VAL A 152 -0.78 19.94 7.38
CA VAL A 152 -0.94 19.20 6.12
C VAL A 152 -0.60 20.05 4.90
N HIS A 153 0.02 19.44 3.90
CA HIS A 153 0.38 20.05 2.63
C HIS A 153 0.00 19.11 1.48
N LYS A 154 0.23 19.51 0.23
CA LYS A 154 -0.23 18.73 -0.94
C LYS A 154 0.33 17.31 -1.00
N GLY A 155 1.50 17.06 -0.42
CA GLY A 155 2.08 15.71 -0.29
C GLY A 155 1.31 14.76 0.65
N ASN A 156 0.40 15.28 1.48
CA ASN A 156 -0.52 14.49 2.30
C ASN A 156 -1.86 14.20 1.60
N GLU A 157 -2.09 14.74 0.40
CA GLU A 157 -3.27 14.37 -0.38
C GLU A 157 -3.14 12.94 -0.89
N GLY A 158 -4.23 12.19 -0.84
CA GLY A 158 -4.28 10.86 -1.43
C GLY A 158 -5.25 9.91 -0.76
N ARG A 159 -5.16 8.64 -1.16
CA ARG A 159 -6.07 7.60 -0.73
C ARG A 159 -5.49 6.83 0.46
N TYR A 160 -6.13 6.99 1.61
CA TYR A 160 -5.76 6.36 2.87
C TYR A 160 -6.59 5.10 3.12
N SER A 161 -5.97 4.10 3.73
CA SER A 161 -6.63 2.89 4.26
C SER A 161 -5.89 2.42 5.50
N CYS A 162 -6.49 1.57 6.33
CA CYS A 162 -5.81 1.01 7.50
C CYS A 162 -6.04 -0.50 7.65
N GLN A 163 -5.11 -1.18 8.33
CA GLN A 163 -5.23 -2.60 8.66
C GLN A 163 -4.69 -2.84 10.07
N CYS A 164 -5.45 -3.57 10.88
CA CYS A 164 -5.11 -3.86 12.26
C CYS A 164 -4.74 -5.33 12.48
N PHE A 165 -3.94 -5.58 13.52
CA PHE A 165 -3.51 -6.91 13.93
C PHE A 165 -3.34 -7.02 15.45
N THR A 166 -3.47 -8.24 15.98
CA THR A 166 -3.21 -8.53 17.41
C THR A 166 -1.75 -8.95 17.63
N GLY A 167 -1.14 -8.45 18.71
CA GLY A 167 0.31 -8.56 18.93
C GLY A 167 0.81 -9.54 20.01
N VAL A 168 0.00 -10.43 20.59
CA VAL A 168 0.48 -11.36 21.64
C VAL A 168 -0.05 -12.77 21.41
N GLY A 169 0.87 -13.76 21.40
CA GLY A 169 0.59 -15.20 21.30
C GLY A 169 0.25 -15.72 19.89
N SER A 170 -0.71 -15.08 19.21
CA SER A 170 -1.08 -15.41 17.83
C SER A 170 -1.36 -14.12 17.04
N ILE A 171 -0.63 -13.92 15.94
CA ILE A 171 -0.87 -12.77 15.05
C ILE A 171 -2.16 -13.06 14.30
N LYS A 172 -3.18 -12.24 14.53
CA LYS A 172 -4.42 -12.25 13.78
C LYS A 172 -4.51 -10.96 12.99
N TRP A 173 -4.90 -11.06 11.73
CA TRP A 173 -5.04 -9.91 10.84
C TRP A 173 -6.51 -9.59 10.61
N SER A 174 -6.80 -8.30 10.47
CA SER A 174 -8.04 -7.80 9.88
C SER A 174 -7.88 -7.62 8.37
N ALA A 175 -9.00 -7.47 7.66
CA ALA A 175 -8.97 -6.95 6.30
C ALA A 175 -8.50 -5.49 6.27
N THR A 176 -7.99 -5.02 5.14
CA THR A 176 -7.77 -3.59 4.92
C THR A 176 -9.12 -2.85 4.90
N SER A 177 -9.21 -1.69 5.55
CA SER A 177 -10.40 -0.85 5.61
C SER A 177 -10.88 -0.42 4.22
N GLU A 178 -12.12 0.09 4.14
CA GLU A 178 -12.49 0.87 2.96
C GLU A 178 -11.58 2.11 2.86
N PRO A 179 -11.14 2.49 1.65
CA PRO A 179 -10.26 3.62 1.47
C PRO A 179 -11.02 4.95 1.55
N LEU A 180 -10.38 5.99 2.07
CA LEU A 180 -10.86 7.37 2.06
C LEU A 180 -9.84 8.29 1.39
N TYR A 181 -10.33 9.22 0.55
CA TYR A 181 -9.46 10.16 -0.16
C TYR A 181 -9.44 11.51 0.57
N LEU A 182 -8.27 11.90 1.10
CA LEU A 182 -8.05 13.22 1.69
C LEU A 182 -7.64 14.19 0.59
N VAL A 183 -8.34 15.31 0.47
CA VAL A 183 -8.04 16.39 -0.47
C VAL A 183 -7.48 17.59 0.29
N VAL A 184 -6.35 18.11 -0.20
CA VAL A 184 -5.74 19.35 0.29
C VAL A 184 -5.90 20.43 -0.79
N LYS A 185 -6.66 21.48 -0.47
CA LYS A 185 -7.01 22.56 -1.41
C LYS A 185 -5.81 23.40 -1.85
#